data_AF-A0A7C2NF63-F1
#
_entry.id   AF-A0A7C2NF63-F1
#
_cell.length_a   1.000
_cell.length_b   1.000
_cell.length_c   1.000
_cell.angle_alpha   90.00
_cell.angle_beta   90.00
_cell.angle_gamma   90.00
#
_symmetry.space_group_name_H-M   'P 1'
#
loop_
_entity.id
_entity.type
_entity.pdbx_description
1 polymer ?
#
loop_
_entity_poly.entity_id
_entity_poly.type
_entity_poly.pdbx_seq_one_letter_code
_entity_poly.pdbx_strand_id
1 'polypeptide(L)' 'MPAKNPRLSVVVEPRLARWLRYRARREGVPVSLVVRDLLRQAFEDEEELFWVREGEARLADFNPGEALGSDEVWG' A
#
# COMPACT_ATOMS: atom_id res chain seq x y z
N MET A 1 -9.70 27.63 -1.07
CA MET A 1 -8.84 26.83 -0.16
C MET A 1 -8.73 25.43 -0.75
N PRO A 2 -7.53 24.93 -1.08
CA PRO A 2 -7.39 23.50 -1.27
C PRO A 2 -7.73 22.86 0.08
N ALA A 3 -8.72 21.96 0.11
CA ALA A 3 -9.11 21.31 1.34
C ALA A 3 -7.91 20.54 1.89
N LYS A 4 -7.68 20.61 3.22
CA LYS A 4 -6.56 19.90 3.90
C LYS A 4 -6.49 18.40 3.55
N ASN A 5 -7.60 17.80 3.12
CA ASN A 5 -7.67 16.46 2.59
C ASN A 5 -8.19 16.49 1.14
N PRO A 6 -7.43 15.96 0.15
CA PRO A 6 -7.93 15.83 -1.21
C PRO A 6 -9.16 14.91 -1.21
N ARG A 7 -10.21 15.32 -1.93
CA ARG A 7 -11.43 14.52 -2.10
C ARG A 7 -11.38 13.82 -3.45
N LEU A 8 -11.66 12.53 -3.44
CA LEU A 8 -11.79 11.71 -4.64
C LEU A 8 -13.27 11.44 -4.89
N SER A 9 -13.71 11.68 -6.13
CA SER A 9 -15.02 11.29 -6.62
C SER A 9 -14.81 10.27 -7.73
N VAL A 10 -15.40 9.08 -7.59
CA VAL A 10 -15.21 7.96 -8.52
C VAL A 10 -16.55 7.31 -8.84
N VAL A 11 -16.70 6.85 -10.08
CA VAL A 11 -17.83 6.05 -10.51
C VAL A 11 -17.52 4.58 -10.27
N VAL A 12 -18.42 3.85 -9.63
CA VAL A 12 -18.28 2.43 -9.31
C VAL A 12 -19.52 1.67 -9.75
N GLU A 13 -19.38 0.38 -10.02
CA GLU A 13 -20.50 -0.47 -10.42
C GLU A 13 -21.55 -0.56 -9.31
N PRO A 14 -22.85 -0.75 -9.65
CA PRO A 14 -23.91 -0.83 -8.65
C PRO A 14 -23.69 -1.93 -7.59
N ARG A 15 -23.07 -3.06 -7.99
CA ARG A 15 -22.73 -4.15 -7.07
C ARG A 15 -21.65 -3.74 -6.07
N LEU A 16 -20.58 -3.09 -6.55
CA LEU A 16 -19.51 -2.58 -5.71
C LEU A 16 -20.02 -1.50 -4.74
N ALA A 17 -20.81 -0.54 -5.23
CA ALA A 17 -21.44 0.48 -4.39
C ALA A 17 -22.29 -0.14 -3.27
N ARG A 18 -23.05 -1.19 -3.57
CA ARG A 18 -23.87 -1.90 -2.58
C ARG A 18 -23.01 -2.60 -1.54
N TRP A 19 -21.95 -3.27 -1.99
CA TRP A 19 -21.02 -3.95 -1.10
C TRP A 19 -20.29 -2.97 -0.17
N LEU A 20 -19.82 -1.84 -0.69
CA LEU A 20 -19.17 -0.79 0.12
C LEU A 20 -20.11 -0.26 1.21
N ARG A 21 -21.38 0.00 0.88
CA ARG A 21 -22.40 0.42 1.86
C ARG A 21 -22.69 -0.66 2.90
N TYR A 22 -22.78 -1.92 2.48
CA TYR A 22 -23.01 -3.05 3.39
C TYR A 22 -21.85 -3.19 4.38
N ARG A 23 -20.61 -3.17 3.89
CA ARG A 23 -19.41 -3.26 4.72
C ARG A 23 -19.34 -2.11 5.74
N ALA A 24 -19.56 -0.87 5.28
CA ALA A 24 -19.61 0.32 6.12
C ALA A 24 -20.66 0.20 7.25
N ARG A 25 -21.87 -0.30 6.93
CA ARG A 25 -22.92 -0.53 7.94
C ARG A 25 -22.52 -1.60 8.95
N ARG A 26 -21.95 -2.71 8.49
CA ARG A 26 -21.50 -3.82 9.35
C ARG A 26 -20.42 -3.37 10.33
N GLU A 27 -19.52 -2.49 9.89
CA GLU A 27 -18.39 -1.98 10.68
C GLU A 27 -18.72 -0.70 11.46
N GLY A 28 -19.92 -0.13 11.28
CA GLY A 28 -20.35 1.08 11.99
C GLY A 28 -19.59 2.35 11.58
N VAL A 29 -19.01 2.37 10.37
CA VAL A 29 -18.16 3.47 9.87
C VAL A 29 -18.73 4.09 8.58
N PRO A 30 -18.34 5.33 8.22
CA PRO A 30 -18.68 5.91 6.93
C PRO A 30 -18.06 5.15 5.76
N VAL A 31 -18.76 5.12 4.61
CA VAL A 31 -18.28 4.50 3.37
C VAL A 31 -16.93 5.09 2.92
N SER A 32 -16.70 6.39 3.14
CA SER A 32 -15.43 7.04 2.81
C SER A 32 -14.24 6.46 3.56
N LEU A 33 -14.43 6.00 4.81
CA LEU A 33 -13.36 5.36 5.58
C LEU A 33 -13.05 3.96 5.02
N VAL A 34 -14.10 3.19 4.70
CA VAL A 34 -13.95 1.89 4.05
C VAL A 34 -13.19 2.02 2.73
N VAL A 35 -13.54 2.99 1.90
CA VAL A 35 -12.87 3.24 0.61
C VAL A 35 -11.42 3.69 0.84
N ARG A 36 -11.18 4.61 1.78
CA ARG A 36 -9.82 5.06 2.11
C ARG A 36 -8.94 3.89 2.54
N ASP A 37 -9.43 3.03 3.41
CA ASP A 37 -8.65 1.94 3.97
C ASP A 37 -8.38 0.85 2.91
N LEU A 38 -9.34 0.59 2.02
CA LEU A 38 -9.12 -0.26 0.84
C LEU A 38 -8.05 0.31 -0.11
N LEU A 39 -8.08 1.62 -0.38
CA LEU A 39 -7.08 2.26 -1.23
C LEU A 39 -5.69 2.26 -0.59
N ARG A 40 -5.62 2.45 0.74
CA ARG A 40 -4.36 2.34 1.48
C ARG A 40 -3.80 0.93 1.37
N GLN A 41 -4.64 -0.08 1.60
CA GLN A 41 -4.20 -1.47 1.52
C GLN A 41 -3.70 -1.80 0.12
N ALA A 42 -4.40 -1.39 -0.94
CA ALA A 42 -3.94 -1.60 -2.31
C ALA A 42 -2.58 -0.91 -2.58
N PHE A 43 -2.37 0.29 -2.04
CA PHE A 43 -1.09 0.98 -2.13
C PHE A 43 0.04 0.23 -1.38
N GLU A 44 -0.22 -0.24 -0.16
CA GLU A 44 0.73 -1.01 0.64
C GLU A 44 1.09 -2.34 -0.05
N ASP A 45 0.10 -3.03 -0.62
CA ASP A 45 0.29 -4.27 -1.37
C ASP A 45 1.16 -4.03 -2.63
N GLU A 46 0.93 -2.93 -3.36
CA GLU A 46 1.76 -2.54 -4.52
C GLU A 46 3.20 -2.22 -4.11
N GLU A 47 3.38 -1.53 -2.99
CA GLU A 47 4.70 -1.19 -2.45
C GLU A 47 5.47 -2.44 -2.01
N GLU A 48 4.80 -3.38 -1.33
CA GLU A 48 5.42 -4.64 -0.93
C GLU A 48 5.89 -5.46 -2.13
N LEU A 49 5.06 -5.55 -3.18
CA LEU A 49 5.45 -6.21 -4.44
C LEU A 49 6.64 -5.54 -5.10
N PHE A 50 6.73 -4.21 -5.04
CA PHE A 50 7.89 -3.48 -5.54
C PHE A 50 9.15 -3.85 -4.75
N TRP A 51 9.11 -3.82 -3.42
CA TRP A 51 10.28 -4.12 -2.59
C TRP A 51 10.75 -5.57 -2.72
N VAL A 52 9.85 -6.53 -2.87
CA VAL A 52 10.21 -7.92 -3.15
C VAL A 52 11.01 -8.01 -4.46
N ARG A 53 10.51 -7.37 -5.53
CA ARG A 53 11.19 -7.38 -6.83
C ARG A 53 12.58 -6.74 -6.79
N GLU A 54 12.71 -5.58 -6.13
CA GLU A 54 13.99 -4.90 -5.99
C GLU A 54 14.97 -5.68 -5.11
N GLY A 55 14.46 -6.31 -4.05
CA GLY A 55 15.24 -7.20 -3.19
C GLY A 55 15.79 -8.41 -3.95
N GLU A 56 14.95 -9.08 -4.75
CA GLU A 56 15.38 -10.18 -5.61
C GLU A 56 16.41 -9.73 -6.66
N ALA A 57 16.20 -8.58 -7.29
CA ALA A 57 17.13 -8.02 -8.26
C ALA A 57 18.51 -7.77 -7.64
N ARG A 58 18.56 -7.22 -6.43
CA ARG A 58 19.81 -6.99 -5.68
C ARG A 58 20.47 -8.27 -5.18
N LEU A 59 19.68 -9.31 -4.86
CA LEU A 59 20.24 -10.60 -4.44
C LEU A 59 20.83 -11.37 -5.63
N ALA A 60 20.33 -11.14 -6.84
CA ALA A 60 20.78 -11.84 -8.03
C ALA A 60 22.27 -11.62 -8.36
N ASP A 61 22.81 -10.44 -8.02
CA ASP A 61 24.22 -10.07 -8.26
C ASP A 61 25.03 -9.91 -6.96
N PHE A 62 24.45 -10.22 -5.79
CA PHE A 62 25.14 -10.09 -4.51
C PHE A 62 26.29 -11.10 -4.35
N ASN A 63 27.50 -10.60 -4.11
CA ASN A 63 28.68 -11.41 -3.81
C ASN A 63 29.05 -11.30 -2.31
N PRO A 64 28.83 -12.35 -1.50
CA PRO A 64 29.19 -12.34 -0.07
C PRO A 64 30.68 -12.16 0.20
N GLY A 65 31.55 -12.57 -0.74
CA GLY A 65 33.01 -12.46 -0.59
C GLY A 65 33.54 -11.04 -0.81
N GLU A 66 32.76 -10.17 -1.45
CA GLU A 66 33.06 -8.75 -1.66
C GLU A 66 32.22 -7.83 -0.75
N ALA A 67 31.37 -8.42 0.10
CA ALA A 67 30.52 -7.66 1.01
C ALA A 67 31.34 -7.10 2.17
N LEU A 68 31.14 -5.82 2.48
CA LEU A 68 31.76 -5.15 3.62
C LEU A 68 31.21 -5.70 4.95
N GLY A 69 32.08 -5.85 5.93
CA GLY A 69 31.74 -6.26 7.29
C GLY A 69 31.01 -5.16 8.06
N SER A 70 30.23 -5.53 9.09
CA SER A 70 29.48 -4.55 9.90
C SER A 70 30.38 -3.50 10.55
N ASP A 71 31.56 -3.91 11.03
CA ASP A 71 32.52 -3.01 11.66
C ASP A 71 33.15 -2.04 10.64
N GLU A 72 33.26 -2.44 9.36
CA GLU A 72 33.77 -1.57 8.30
C GLU A 72 32.77 -0.49 7.87
N VAL A 73 31.47 -0.76 8.06
CA VAL A 73 30.38 0.16 7.69
C VAL A 73 29.93 1.04 8.86
N TRP A 74 29.90 0.50 10.09
CA TRP A 74 29.29 1.13 11.25
C TRP A 74 30.24 1.38 12.43
N GLY A 75 31.49 0.91 12.35
CA GLY A 75 32.52 1.09 13.38
C GLY A 75 33.06 2.52 13.49
#